data_AF-A0A0C3EBK3-F1
#
_entry.id   AF-A0A0C3EBK3-F1
#
_cell.length_a   1.000
_cell.length_b   1.000
_cell.length_c   1.000
_cell.angle_alpha   90.00
_cell.angle_beta   90.00
_cell.angle_gamma   90.00
#
_symmetry.space_group_name_H-M   'P 1'
#
loop_
_entity.id
_entity.type
_entity.pdbx_description
1 polymer ?
#
loop_
_entity_poly.entity_id
_entity_poly.type
_entity_poly.pdbx_seq_one_letter_code
_entity_poly.pdbx_strand_id
1 'polypeptide(L)' 'PSSAHAGSLPAIVLQTYSASTEGIILTALPTAPFCCHEDLLTMPRERLEGVVRTLNEKLPRRMRI' A
#
# COMPACT_ATOMS: atom_id res chain seq x y z
N PRO A 1 -3.36 -6.84 -25.53
CA PRO A 1 -3.64 -8.15 -24.88
C PRO A 1 -2.91 -8.22 -23.52
N SER A 2 -3.41 -7.58 -22.46
CA SER A 2 -4.41 -8.10 -21.52
C SER A 2 -4.08 -9.50 -20.98
N SER A 3 -2.96 -9.61 -20.26
CA SER A 3 -2.76 -10.71 -19.29
C SER A 3 -3.10 -10.18 -17.91
N ALA A 4 -4.39 -10.21 -17.56
CA ALA A 4 -4.81 -10.15 -16.18
C ALA A 4 -4.30 -11.42 -15.48
N HIS A 5 -3.15 -11.33 -14.83
CA HIS A 5 -2.76 -12.30 -13.82
C HIS A 5 -3.82 -12.22 -12.72
N ALA A 6 -4.73 -13.19 -12.67
CA ALA A 6 -5.56 -13.46 -11.50
C ALA A 6 -4.71 -14.07 -10.36
N GLY A 7 -3.49 -13.56 -10.18
CA GLY A 7 -2.58 -13.91 -9.09
C GLY A 7 -2.74 -12.85 -8.02
N SER A 8 -2.96 -13.30 -6.78
CA SER A 8 -2.89 -12.42 -5.61
C SER A 8 -1.64 -11.55 -5.70
N LEU A 9 -1.80 -10.22 -5.59
CA LEU A 9 -0.66 -9.32 -5.50
C LEU A 9 0.25 -9.78 -4.33
N PRO A 10 1.58 -9.63 -4.46
CA PRO A 10 2.50 -10.19 -3.49
C PRO A 10 2.28 -9.56 -2.11
N ALA A 11 2.60 -10.32 -1.07
CA ALA A 11 2.72 -9.75 0.26
C ALA A 11 3.87 -8.74 0.27
N ILE A 12 3.66 -7.61 0.93
CA ILE A 12 4.65 -6.53 1.02
C ILE A 12 4.82 -6.10 2.46
N VAL A 13 5.95 -5.47 2.77
CA VAL A 13 6.18 -4.80 4.04
C VAL A 13 6.37 -3.32 3.76
N LEU A 14 5.52 -2.47 4.34
CA LEU A 14 5.73 -1.04 4.38
C LEU A 14 6.68 -0.71 5.52
N GLN A 15 7.83 -0.14 5.17
CA GLN A 15 8.78 0.40 6.13
C GLN A 15 8.51 1.89 6.31
N THR A 16 8.38 2.33 7.55
CA THR A 16 8.23 3.76 7.86
C THR A 16 9.05 4.11 9.08
N TYR A 17 9.82 5.20 8.96
CA TYR A 17 10.50 5.78 10.10
C TYR A 17 9.51 6.58 10.95
N SER A 18 9.51 6.30 12.25
CA SER A 18 8.73 7.03 13.25
C SER A 18 9.69 7.78 14.16
N ALA A 19 9.73 9.11 13.98
CA ALA A 19 10.48 10.00 14.88
C ALA A 19 9.98 9.89 16.33
N SER A 20 8.67 9.65 16.53
CA SER A 20 8.06 9.57 17.86
C SER A 20 8.54 8.38 18.71
N THR A 21 9.06 7.34 18.06
CA THR A 21 9.57 6.13 18.72
C THR A 21 11.05 5.92 18.41
N GLU A 22 11.71 6.90 17.76
CA GLU A 22 13.07 6.81 17.23
C GLU A 22 13.37 5.45 16.59
N GLY A 23 12.48 5.00 15.70
CA GLY A 23 12.51 3.62 15.23
C GLY A 23 11.84 3.38 13.89
N ILE A 24 11.96 2.15 13.41
CA ILE A 24 11.36 1.68 12.16
C ILE A 24 10.12 0.84 12.47
N ILE A 25 8.99 1.26 11.91
CA ILE A 25 7.74 0.51 11.95
C ILE A 25 7.65 -0.30 10.65
N LEU A 26 7.52 -1.62 10.81
CA LEU A 26 7.27 -2.55 9.71
C LEU A 26 5.80 -2.95 9.72
N THR A 27 5.07 -2.60 8.66
CA THR A 27 3.66 -3.00 8.48
C THR A 27 3.59 -4.05 7.38
N ALA A 28 3.32 -5.30 7.74
CA ALA A 28 3.14 -6.38 6.77
C ALA A 28 1.72 -6.34 6.19
N LEU A 29 1.60 -6.31 4.86
CA LEU A 29 0.35 -6.43 4.13
C LEU A 29 0.33 -7.76 3.39
N PRO A 30 -0.72 -8.58 3.55
CA PRO A 30 -0.80 -9.88 2.88
C PRO A 30 -0.92 -9.76 1.36
N THR A 31 -1.32 -8.59 0.86
CA THR A 31 -1.52 -8.30 -0.55
C THR A 31 -1.24 -6.83 -0.78
N ALA A 32 -0.37 -6.50 -1.73
CA ALA A 32 -0.15 -5.12 -2.13
C ALA A 32 -1.46 -4.53 -2.71
N PRO A 33 -1.82 -3.28 -2.42
CA PRO A 33 -3.01 -2.66 -2.99
C PRO A 33 -2.81 -2.14 -4.43
N PHE A 34 -1.60 -2.28 -4.99
CA PHE A 34 -1.22 -1.91 -6.36
C PHE A 34 -0.13 -2.88 -6.85
N CYS A 35 0.03 -3.02 -8.17
CA CYS A 35 1.00 -3.98 -8.73
C CYS A 35 2.43 -3.43 -8.79
N CYS A 36 2.58 -2.14 -9.10
CA CYS A 36 3.85 -1.47 -9.33
C CYS A 36 3.74 0.01 -8.91
N HIS A 37 4.89 0.68 -8.75
CA HIS A 37 4.92 2.13 -8.53
C HIS A 37 4.39 2.93 -9.73
N GLU A 38 4.59 2.42 -10.95
CA GLU A 38 4.12 3.05 -12.19
C GLU A 38 2.58 3.03 -12.31
N ASP A 39 1.95 1.99 -11.76
CA ASP A 39 0.49 1.88 -11.64
C ASP A 39 -0.02 3.00 -10.72
N LEU A 40 0.58 3.23 -9.55
CA LEU A 40 0.20 4.33 -8.66
C LEU A 40 0.27 5.73 -9.32
N LEU A 41 1.31 5.99 -10.12
CA LEU A 41 1.50 7.31 -10.74
C LEU A 41 0.52 7.59 -11.87
N THR A 42 0.06 6.54 -12.55
CA THR A 42 -0.84 6.63 -13.71
C THR A 42 -2.29 6.32 -13.36
N MET A 43 -2.55 5.84 -12.14
CA MET A 43 -3.87 5.43 -11.67
C MET A 43 -4.82 6.64 -11.54
N PRO A 44 -6.08 6.51 -12.01
CA PRO A 44 -7.08 7.55 -11.83
C PRO A 44 -7.41 7.73 -10.34
N ARG A 45 -7.77 8.96 -9.98
CA ARG A 45 -8.02 9.37 -8.59
C ARG A 45 -8.94 8.43 -7.81
N GLU A 46 -10.04 7.98 -8.41
CA GLU A 46 -11.01 7.09 -7.74
C GLU A 46 -10.38 5.76 -7.29
N ARG A 47 -9.44 5.22 -8.08
CA ARG A 47 -8.70 4.03 -7.68
C ARG A 47 -7.64 4.33 -6.64
N LEU A 48 -6.97 5.49 -6.73
CA LEU A 48 -6.03 5.94 -5.69
C LEU A 48 -6.72 6.10 -4.34
N GLU A 49 -7.93 6.65 -4.30
CA GLU A 49 -8.74 6.73 -3.08
C GLU A 49 -9.03 5.33 -2.49
N GLY A 50 -9.27 4.34 -3.36
CA GLY A 50 -9.38 2.94 -2.98
C GLY A 50 -8.10 2.41 -2.31
N VAL A 51 -6.93 2.64 -2.92
CA VAL A 51 -5.62 2.27 -2.37
C VAL A 51 -5.39 2.92 -1.01
N VAL A 52 -5.63 4.23 -0.91
CA VAL A 52 -5.46 5.00 0.33
C VAL A 52 -6.36 4.45 1.43
N ARG A 53 -7.62 4.14 1.12
CA ARG A 53 -8.55 3.52 2.08
C ARG A 53 -8.02 2.17 2.58
N THR A 54 -7.59 1.28 1.69
CA THR A 54 -7.05 -0.03 2.08
C THR A 54 -5.79 0.11 2.94
N LEU A 55 -4.88 1.03 2.59
CA LEU A 55 -3.71 1.33 3.42
C LEU A 55 -4.14 1.82 4.80
N ASN A 56 -5.08 2.76 4.86
CA ASN A 56 -5.57 3.34 6.11
C ASN A 56 -6.30 2.36 7.03
N GLU A 57 -6.88 1.28 6.49
CA GLU A 57 -7.45 0.20 7.29
C GLU A 57 -6.38 -0.72 7.91
N LYS A 58 -5.20 -0.82 7.27
CA LYS A 58 -4.10 -1.68 7.72
C LYS A 58 -3.04 -0.95 8.53
N LEU A 59 -2.88 0.35 8.31
CA LEU A 59 -1.89 1.16 8.99
C LEU A 59 -2.33 1.51 10.42
N PRO A 60 -1.37 1.62 11.36
CA PRO A 60 -1.63 2.20 12.68
C PRO A 60 -2.24 3.60 12.54
N ARG A 61 -3.15 3.98 13.45
CA ARG A 61 -3.87 5.27 13.40
C ARG A 61 -2.97 6.49 13.18
N ARG A 62 -1.77 6.48 13.75
CA ARG A 62 -0.79 7.56 13.66
C ARG A 62 -0.09 7.69 12.29
N MET A 63 -0.27 6.71 11.41
CA MET A 63 0.40 6.60 10.12
C MET A 63 -0.57 6.60 8.93
N ARG A 64 -1.86 6.84 9.20
CA ARG A 64 -2.89 6.95 8.17
C ARG A 64 -2.64 8.22 7.33
N ILE A 65 -2.94 8.14 6.05
CA ILE A 65 -2.70 9.14 5.00
C ILE A 65 -4.01 9.85 4.66
#